data_AF-A0AA88GLM0-F1
#
_entry.id   AF-A0AA88GLM0-F1
#
_cell.length_a   1.000
_cell.length_b   1.000
_cell.length_c   1.000
_cell.angle_alpha   90.00
_cell.angle_beta   90.00
_cell.angle_gamma   90.00
#
_symmetry.space_group_name_H-M   'P 1'
#
loop_
_entity.id
_entity.type
_entity.pdbx_description
1 polymer ?
#
loop_
_entity_poly.entity_id
_entity_poly.type
_entity_poly.pdbx_seq_one_letter_code
_entity_poly.pdbx_strand_id
1 'polypeptide(L)'
;GNQNFVQFTLQRLFYVYAVMKFEKLENVFHLENDNLIYVKLEQVLKALQECSVKFGVPFAEPHQAVVSFMFVQNQEAMLDLIDYILQVFAMGSEKASEEGQNCIYDRAGMLFDACVLGQWFAGTHVHPDIPFYQNSRLIDPRNHRLEWRKSRDASLRFKELFLVPSANKGSLSAPQVVNLHIHSKRLEKYISPSVTKIDDWEELARW
;
A
#
# COMPACT_ATOMS: atom_id res chain seq x y z
N GLY A 1 -22.21 -0.11 -0.94
CA GLY A 1 -20.99 -0.36 -1.74
C GLY A 1 -21.38 -0.84 -3.11
N ASN A 2 -20.46 -0.78 -4.07
CA ASN A 2 -20.66 -1.33 -5.41
C ASN A 2 -20.83 -2.86 -5.33
N GLN A 3 -21.96 -3.40 -5.79
CA GLN A 3 -22.24 -4.85 -5.74
C GLN A 3 -21.26 -5.67 -6.59
N ASN A 4 -20.63 -5.04 -7.59
CA ASN A 4 -19.66 -5.68 -8.49
C ASN A 4 -18.20 -5.43 -8.07
N PHE A 5 -17.97 -4.92 -6.84
CA PHE A 5 -16.62 -4.57 -6.38
C PHE A 5 -15.65 -5.75 -6.53
N VAL A 6 -16.01 -6.94 -6.03
CA VAL A 6 -15.17 -8.14 -6.12
C VAL A 6 -14.88 -8.51 -7.57
N GLN A 7 -15.88 -8.46 -8.45
CA GLN A 7 -15.71 -8.74 -9.87
C GLN A 7 -14.69 -7.80 -10.51
N PHE A 8 -14.81 -6.49 -10.29
CA PHE A 8 -13.89 -5.51 -10.87
C PHE A 8 -12.47 -5.63 -10.31
N THR A 9 -12.33 -5.91 -9.01
CA THR A 9 -11.02 -6.21 -8.40
C THR A 9 -10.38 -7.42 -9.06
N LEU A 10 -11.12 -8.53 -9.25
CA LEU A 10 -10.59 -9.74 -9.90
C LEU A 10 -10.23 -9.50 -11.36
N GLN A 11 -11.10 -8.84 -12.13
CA GLN A 11 -10.83 -8.49 -13.53
C GLN A 11 -9.52 -7.70 -13.67
N ARG A 12 -9.21 -6.84 -12.70
CA ARG A 12 -7.95 -6.11 -12.66
C ARG A 12 -6.74 -7.02 -12.48
N LEU A 13 -6.83 -8.04 -11.63
CA LEU A 13 -5.75 -9.03 -11.46
C LEU A 13 -5.50 -9.81 -12.77
N PHE A 14 -6.56 -10.24 -13.46
CA PHE A 14 -6.45 -10.88 -14.77
C PHE A 14 -5.81 -9.95 -15.82
N TYR A 15 -6.19 -8.66 -15.79
CA TYR A 15 -5.59 -7.67 -16.68
C TYR A 15 -4.09 -7.47 -16.41
N VAL A 16 -3.70 -7.35 -15.14
CA VAL A 16 -2.28 -7.25 -14.73
C VAL A 16 -1.50 -8.47 -15.22
N TYR A 17 -2.02 -9.70 -15.00
CA TYR A 17 -1.41 -10.91 -15.54
C TYR A 17 -1.24 -10.87 -17.07
N ALA A 18 -2.30 -10.50 -17.79
CA ALA A 18 -2.25 -10.43 -19.25
C ALA A 18 -1.16 -9.47 -19.72
N VAL A 19 -1.10 -8.25 -19.18
CA VAL A 19 -0.07 -7.25 -19.51
C VAL A 19 1.33 -7.79 -19.19
N MET A 20 1.53 -8.37 -18.00
CA MET A 20 2.82 -8.96 -17.62
C MET A 20 3.27 -10.03 -18.61
N LYS A 21 2.36 -10.88 -19.06
CA LYS A 21 2.62 -11.95 -20.02
C LYS A 21 2.95 -11.43 -21.42
N PHE A 22 2.16 -10.49 -21.94
CA PHE A 22 2.34 -9.97 -23.29
C PHE A 22 3.62 -9.11 -23.39
N GLU A 23 3.85 -8.25 -22.41
CA GLU A 23 4.98 -7.31 -22.40
C GLU A 23 6.23 -7.89 -21.71
N LYS A 24 6.16 -9.13 -21.21
CA LYS A 24 7.25 -9.84 -20.50
C LYS A 24 7.79 -9.02 -19.33
N LEU A 25 6.89 -8.45 -18.53
CA LEU A 25 7.24 -7.61 -17.40
C LEU A 25 7.65 -8.45 -16.18
N GLU A 26 8.67 -7.96 -15.48
CA GLU A 26 9.13 -8.47 -14.20
C GLU A 26 9.13 -7.35 -13.16
N ASN A 27 9.03 -7.73 -11.88
CA ASN A 27 9.07 -6.82 -10.73
C ASN A 27 8.00 -5.71 -10.82
N VAL A 28 6.76 -6.10 -11.09
CA VAL A 28 5.64 -5.19 -11.34
C VAL A 28 5.01 -4.71 -10.03
N PHE A 29 4.83 -3.40 -9.93
CA PHE A 29 3.99 -2.78 -8.91
C PHE A 29 2.62 -2.43 -9.51
N HIS A 30 1.56 -2.94 -8.90
CA HIS A 30 0.19 -2.51 -9.18
C HIS A 30 -0.29 -1.57 -8.07
N LEU A 31 -0.90 -0.45 -8.48
CA LEU A 31 -1.41 0.58 -7.58
C LEU A 31 -2.82 1.00 -8.00
N GLU A 32 -3.70 1.24 -7.03
CA GLU A 32 -4.92 2.01 -7.25
C GLU A 32 -4.60 3.52 -7.33
N ASN A 33 -5.45 4.27 -8.02
CA ASN A 33 -5.25 5.71 -8.26
C ASN A 33 -5.38 6.57 -7.00
N ASP A 34 -5.90 6.02 -5.91
CA ASP A 34 -6.07 6.64 -4.61
C ASP A 34 -4.93 6.28 -3.62
N ASN A 35 -3.81 5.76 -4.15
CA ASN A 35 -2.58 5.53 -3.38
C ASN A 35 -1.56 6.66 -3.60
N LEU A 36 -1.21 7.33 -2.51
CA LEU A 36 -0.09 8.27 -2.47
C LEU A 36 1.19 7.52 -2.09
N ILE A 37 2.27 7.72 -2.84
CA ILE A 37 3.56 7.05 -2.64
C ILE A 37 4.60 8.01 -2.08
N TYR A 38 5.29 7.59 -1.01
CA TYR A 38 6.22 8.42 -0.23
C TYR A 38 7.66 7.92 -0.28
N VAL A 39 7.93 6.88 -1.07
CA VAL A 39 9.25 6.28 -1.24
C VAL A 39 9.53 6.02 -2.71
N LYS A 40 10.81 5.95 -3.09
CA LYS A 40 11.21 5.44 -4.40
C LYS A 40 10.91 3.95 -4.48
N LEU A 41 10.20 3.51 -5.53
CA LEU A 41 9.84 2.10 -5.69
C LEU A 41 11.06 1.19 -5.83
N GLU A 42 12.21 1.71 -6.28
CA GLU A 42 13.47 0.99 -6.34
C GLU A 42 13.98 0.59 -4.94
N GLN A 43 13.71 1.41 -3.91
CA GLN A 43 14.06 1.07 -2.53
C GLN A 43 13.18 -0.07 -2.02
N VAL A 44 11.89 -0.03 -2.38
CA VAL A 44 10.94 -1.08 -2.06
C VAL A 44 11.33 -2.39 -2.76
N LEU A 45 11.64 -2.31 -4.06
CA LEU A 45 12.08 -3.46 -4.86
C LEU A 45 13.32 -4.12 -4.27
N LYS A 46 14.32 -3.33 -3.87
CA LYS A 46 15.51 -3.85 -3.21
C LYS A 46 15.16 -4.65 -1.95
N ALA A 47 14.31 -4.09 -1.07
CA ALA A 47 13.87 -4.78 0.15
C ALA A 47 13.10 -6.07 -0.17
N LEU A 48 12.22 -6.06 -1.18
CA LEU A 48 11.48 -7.23 -1.65
C LEU A 48 12.40 -8.34 -2.16
N GLN A 49 13.42 -7.98 -2.94
CA GLN A 49 14.42 -8.93 -3.45
C GLN A 49 15.28 -9.52 -2.32
N GLU A 50 15.72 -8.70 -1.35
CA GLU A 50 16.46 -9.16 -0.16
C GLU A 50 15.63 -10.13 0.71
N CYS A 51 14.30 -9.97 0.71
CA CYS A 51 13.35 -10.86 1.37
C CYS A 51 12.89 -12.02 0.48
N SER A 52 13.37 -12.13 -0.76
CA SER A 52 12.95 -13.15 -1.74
C SER A 52 11.43 -13.19 -1.96
N VAL A 53 10.77 -12.03 -1.87
CA VAL A 53 9.32 -11.91 -2.04
C VAL A 53 8.98 -12.14 -3.51
N LYS A 54 8.12 -13.12 -3.80
CA LYS A 54 7.57 -13.35 -5.15
C LYS A 54 6.29 -12.55 -5.39
N PHE A 55 5.52 -12.38 -4.33
CA PHE A 55 4.22 -11.72 -4.32
C PHE A 55 4.04 -10.99 -2.99
N GLY A 56 3.57 -9.75 -3.03
CA GLY A 56 3.33 -8.94 -1.83
C GLY A 56 2.05 -8.11 -1.95
N VAL A 57 1.25 -8.12 -0.89
CA VAL A 57 0.01 -7.34 -0.78
C VAL A 57 -0.17 -6.91 0.69
N PRO A 58 -0.65 -5.69 0.97
CA PRO A 58 -0.90 -5.26 2.34
C PRO A 58 -2.18 -5.91 2.88
N PHE A 59 -2.16 -6.25 4.16
CA PHE A 59 -3.28 -6.85 4.88
C PHE A 59 -3.88 -5.83 5.84
N ALA A 60 -5.18 -5.63 5.76
CA ALA A 60 -5.90 -4.75 6.68
C ALA A 60 -6.33 -5.51 7.94
N GLU A 61 -6.61 -6.81 7.80
CA GLU A 61 -6.92 -7.76 8.87
C GLU A 61 -6.20 -9.09 8.59
N PRO A 62 -6.06 -10.02 9.56
CA PRO A 62 -5.36 -11.29 9.37
C PRO A 62 -5.81 -12.11 8.15
N HIS A 63 -7.06 -11.95 7.73
CA HIS A 63 -7.65 -12.67 6.60
C HIS A 63 -8.21 -11.73 5.52
N GLN A 64 -7.81 -10.46 5.52
CA GLN A 64 -8.27 -9.46 4.56
C GLN A 64 -7.09 -8.76 3.90
N ALA A 65 -6.67 -9.27 2.74
CA ALA A 65 -5.75 -8.58 1.85
C ALA A 65 -6.46 -7.43 1.12
N VAL A 66 -5.75 -6.34 0.90
CA VAL A 66 -6.23 -5.18 0.14
C VAL A 66 -5.31 -4.96 -1.05
N VAL A 67 -5.81 -5.20 -2.25
CA VAL A 67 -5.02 -5.13 -3.50
C VAL A 67 -4.90 -3.69 -4.04
N SER A 68 -4.74 -2.72 -3.15
CA SER A 68 -4.58 -1.32 -3.52
C SER A 68 -3.13 -0.96 -3.82
N PHE A 69 -2.19 -1.69 -3.22
CA PHE A 69 -0.78 -1.71 -3.57
C PHE A 69 -0.37 -3.19 -3.65
N MET A 70 0.25 -3.63 -4.73
CA MET A 70 0.66 -5.02 -4.89
C MET A 70 1.99 -5.09 -5.63
N PHE A 71 2.85 -6.02 -5.22
CA PHE A 71 4.07 -6.36 -5.94
C PHE A 71 3.99 -7.79 -6.47
N VAL A 72 4.46 -7.99 -7.71
CA VAL A 72 4.53 -9.30 -8.34
C VAL A 72 5.85 -9.44 -9.11
N GLN A 73 6.62 -10.47 -8.77
CA GLN A 73 7.96 -10.66 -9.32
C GLN A 73 7.95 -11.00 -10.83
N ASN A 74 7.02 -11.85 -11.28
CA ASN A 74 6.93 -12.31 -12.67
C ASN A 74 5.53 -12.88 -12.96
N GLN A 75 5.27 -13.19 -14.23
CA GLN A 75 3.98 -13.72 -14.68
C GLN A 75 3.61 -15.06 -14.02
N GLU A 76 4.59 -15.89 -13.67
CA GLU A 76 4.39 -17.18 -13.02
C GLU A 76 3.83 -16.97 -11.60
N ALA A 77 4.44 -16.08 -10.81
CA ALA A 77 3.95 -15.73 -9.49
C ALA A 77 2.53 -15.10 -9.54
N MET A 78 2.22 -14.35 -10.60
CA MET A 78 0.87 -13.80 -10.80
C MET A 78 -0.16 -14.90 -11.14
N LEU A 79 0.24 -15.89 -11.94
CA LEU A 79 -0.60 -17.02 -12.29
C LEU A 79 -0.91 -17.87 -11.06
N ASP A 80 0.10 -18.17 -10.23
CA ASP A 80 -0.06 -18.89 -8.97
C ASP A 80 -1.12 -18.23 -8.06
N LEU A 81 -1.10 -16.90 -7.96
CA LEU A 81 -2.12 -16.15 -7.21
C LEU A 81 -3.51 -16.29 -7.83
N ILE A 82 -3.63 -16.13 -9.15
CA ILE A 82 -4.92 -16.24 -9.84
C ILE A 82 -5.50 -17.64 -9.65
N ASP A 83 -4.69 -18.67 -9.81
CA ASP A 83 -5.11 -20.07 -9.62
C ASP A 83 -5.54 -20.32 -8.18
N TYR A 84 -4.80 -19.81 -7.20
CA TYR A 84 -5.20 -19.86 -5.79
C TYR A 84 -6.55 -19.21 -5.54
N ILE A 85 -6.79 -18.01 -6.09
CA ILE A 85 -8.07 -17.31 -5.95
C ILE A 85 -9.22 -18.12 -6.58
N LEU A 86 -9.00 -18.67 -7.78
CA LEU A 86 -9.98 -19.52 -8.46
C LEU A 86 -10.30 -20.79 -7.66
N GLN A 87 -9.29 -21.41 -7.04
CA GLN A 87 -9.48 -22.55 -6.15
C GLN A 87 -10.32 -22.18 -4.93
N VAL A 88 -10.05 -21.04 -4.28
CA VAL A 88 -10.86 -20.57 -3.14
C VAL A 88 -12.32 -20.35 -3.56
N PHE A 89 -12.57 -19.78 -4.74
CA PHE A 89 -13.94 -19.64 -5.26
C PHE A 89 -14.60 -20.99 -5.55
N ALA A 90 -13.85 -21.98 -6.03
CA ALA A 90 -14.36 -23.31 -6.33
C ALA A 90 -14.68 -24.12 -5.06
N MET A 91 -13.86 -24.01 -4.02
CA MET A 91 -14.01 -24.75 -2.76
C MET A 91 -15.06 -24.14 -1.81
N GLY A 92 -15.37 -22.85 -1.95
CA GLY A 92 -16.20 -22.14 -0.98
C GLY A 92 -15.39 -21.69 0.24
N SER A 93 -16.04 -21.10 1.24
CA SER A 93 -15.41 -20.33 2.32
C SER A 93 -14.67 -21.16 3.40
N GLU A 94 -14.01 -22.26 3.03
CA GLU A 94 -13.12 -22.95 3.97
C GLU A 94 -11.87 -22.11 4.22
N LYS A 95 -11.52 -21.95 5.51
CA LYS A 95 -10.49 -21.01 5.96
C LYS A 95 -9.11 -21.49 5.53
N ALA A 96 -8.57 -20.90 4.47
CA ALA A 96 -7.14 -20.86 4.27
C ALA A 96 -6.53 -19.94 5.34
N SER A 97 -5.72 -20.49 6.23
CA SER A 97 -4.90 -19.72 7.17
C SER A 97 -3.45 -20.09 6.96
N GLU A 98 -2.66 -19.15 6.46
CA GLU A 98 -1.20 -19.24 6.50
C GLU A 98 -0.67 -18.01 7.23
N GLU A 99 0.26 -18.23 8.16
CA GLU A 99 1.01 -17.16 8.80
C GLU A 99 2.16 -16.76 7.88
N GLY A 100 2.07 -15.55 7.30
CA GLY A 100 3.15 -14.95 6.52
C GLY A 100 4.15 -14.22 7.42
N GLN A 101 5.44 -14.31 7.11
CA GLN A 101 6.47 -13.43 7.70
C GLN A 101 6.43 -12.05 7.04
N ASN A 102 6.40 -10.98 7.82
CA ASN A 102 6.48 -9.60 7.32
C ASN A 102 7.94 -9.09 7.27
N CYS A 103 8.77 -9.79 6.48
CA CYS A 103 10.20 -9.50 6.34
C CYS A 103 10.48 -8.03 5.97
N ILE A 104 9.61 -7.41 5.19
CA ILE A 104 9.74 -6.02 4.76
C ILE A 104 9.60 -5.04 5.92
N TYR A 105 8.62 -5.26 6.79
CA TYR A 105 8.49 -4.48 8.01
C TYR A 105 9.68 -4.72 8.95
N ASP A 106 9.99 -5.99 9.20
CA ASP A 106 10.98 -6.38 10.21
C ASP A 106 12.42 -5.95 9.84
N ARG A 107 12.79 -6.03 8.56
CA ARG A 107 14.16 -5.73 8.10
C ARG A 107 14.32 -4.34 7.52
N ALA A 108 13.39 -3.89 6.69
CA ALA A 108 13.50 -2.60 6.02
C ALA A 108 12.85 -1.46 6.81
N GLY A 109 12.07 -1.76 7.85
CA GLY A 109 11.33 -0.76 8.61
C GLY A 109 10.30 -0.04 7.75
N MET A 110 9.76 -0.71 6.73
CA MET A 110 8.80 -0.15 5.79
C MET A 110 7.38 -0.60 6.13
N LEU A 111 6.45 0.35 6.15
CA LEU A 111 5.04 0.14 6.46
C LEU A 111 4.18 0.45 5.25
N PHE A 112 3.42 -0.54 4.81
CA PHE A 112 2.47 -0.42 3.71
C PHE A 112 1.08 -0.23 4.28
N ASP A 113 0.36 0.74 3.75
CA ASP A 113 -1.00 1.03 4.18
C ASP A 113 -2.01 0.18 3.42
N ALA A 114 -2.68 -0.71 4.14
CA ALA A 114 -3.80 -1.52 3.66
C ALA A 114 -5.14 -0.78 3.77
N CYS A 115 -5.16 0.56 3.64
CA CYS A 115 -6.26 1.48 3.98
C CYS A 115 -6.44 1.87 5.46
N VAL A 116 -5.70 1.27 6.38
CA VAL A 116 -5.87 1.51 7.83
C VAL A 116 -5.39 2.90 8.23
N LEU A 117 -4.18 3.27 7.81
CA LEU A 117 -3.60 4.58 8.12
C LEU A 117 -4.36 5.68 7.37
N GLY A 118 -4.65 5.47 6.08
CA GLY A 118 -5.44 6.41 5.29
C GLY A 118 -6.82 6.67 5.90
N GLN A 119 -7.55 5.62 6.31
CA GLN A 119 -8.86 5.80 6.95
C GLN A 119 -8.78 6.44 8.34
N TRP A 120 -7.73 6.16 9.11
CA TRP A 120 -7.54 6.80 10.41
C TRP A 120 -7.21 8.28 10.28
N PHE A 121 -6.25 8.63 9.43
CA PHE A 121 -5.78 10.01 9.33
C PHE A 121 -6.64 10.89 8.42
N ALA A 122 -7.32 10.33 7.42
CA ALA A 122 -8.09 11.07 6.41
C ALA A 122 -9.61 10.83 6.46
N GLY A 123 -10.05 9.85 7.24
CA GLY A 123 -11.43 9.40 7.28
C GLY A 123 -11.80 8.55 6.06
N THR A 124 -13.11 8.45 5.82
CA THR A 124 -13.66 7.59 4.75
C THR A 124 -14.27 8.43 3.63
N HIS A 125 -14.66 7.77 2.54
CA HIS A 125 -15.41 8.41 1.46
C HIS A 125 -16.78 8.96 1.91
N VAL A 126 -17.37 8.40 2.98
CA VAL A 126 -18.65 8.87 3.56
C VAL A 126 -18.42 9.99 4.56
N HIS A 127 -17.38 9.86 5.37
CA HIS A 127 -17.06 10.75 6.47
C HIS A 127 -15.60 11.21 6.34
N PRO A 128 -15.31 12.16 5.43
CA PRO A 128 -13.99 12.75 5.35
C PRO A 128 -13.68 13.45 6.67
N ASP A 129 -12.42 13.40 7.11
CA ASP A 129 -11.92 14.04 8.34
C ASP A 129 -12.40 13.43 9.67
N ILE A 130 -13.23 12.39 9.65
CA ILE A 130 -13.57 11.62 10.86
C ILE A 130 -12.69 10.38 10.89
N PRO A 131 -11.77 10.25 11.87
CA PRO A 131 -10.94 9.06 12.00
C PRO A 131 -11.78 7.79 12.05
N PHE A 132 -11.43 6.80 11.22
CA PHE A 132 -12.09 5.51 11.20
C PHE A 132 -11.11 4.40 11.57
N TYR A 133 -11.54 3.51 12.48
CA TYR A 133 -10.73 2.39 12.95
C TYR A 133 -11.64 1.20 13.31
N GLN A 134 -11.14 -0.01 13.05
CA GLN A 134 -11.78 -1.27 13.45
C GLN A 134 -10.80 -2.06 14.33
N ASN A 135 -11.30 -2.70 15.39
CA ASN A 135 -10.44 -3.41 16.34
C ASN A 135 -9.77 -4.67 15.76
N SER A 136 -10.26 -5.16 14.60
CA SER A 136 -9.68 -6.28 13.84
C SER A 136 -8.42 -5.91 13.05
N ARG A 137 -8.06 -4.61 12.98
CA ARG A 137 -6.95 -4.15 12.16
C ARG A 137 -5.60 -4.59 12.74
N LEU A 138 -4.68 -4.96 11.85
CA LEU A 138 -3.32 -5.40 12.23
C LEU A 138 -2.45 -4.29 12.85
N ILE A 139 -2.76 -3.03 12.53
CA ILE A 139 -2.04 -1.84 13.04
C ILE A 139 -3.03 -0.99 13.82
N ASP A 140 -2.65 -0.55 15.03
CA ASP A 140 -3.41 0.44 15.81
C ASP A 140 -2.79 1.85 15.67
N PRO A 141 -3.38 2.73 14.84
CA PRO A 141 -2.84 4.05 14.59
C PRO A 141 -3.24 5.08 15.67
N ARG A 142 -4.07 4.73 16.66
CA ARG A 142 -4.65 5.70 17.62
C ARG A 142 -3.61 6.43 18.46
N ASN A 143 -2.51 5.76 18.77
CA ASN A 143 -1.39 6.31 19.56
C ASN A 143 -0.24 6.80 18.68
N HIS A 144 -0.49 7.02 17.39
CA HIS A 144 0.50 7.43 16.41
C HIS A 144 0.10 8.72 15.70
N ARG A 145 1.10 9.38 15.13
CA ARG A 145 0.94 10.50 14.19
C ARG A 145 1.81 10.28 12.97
N LEU A 146 1.48 10.95 11.88
CA LEU A 146 2.34 11.04 10.72
C LEU A 146 3.35 12.17 10.91
N GLU A 147 4.61 11.92 10.56
CA GLU A 147 5.69 12.88 10.66
C GLU A 147 6.48 12.94 9.36
N TRP A 148 6.58 14.14 8.79
CA TRP A 148 7.41 14.41 7.61
C TRP A 148 8.86 14.64 8.04
N ARG A 149 9.78 13.84 7.48
CA ARG A 149 11.22 13.99 7.73
C ARG A 149 11.96 14.33 6.46
N LYS A 150 13.10 15.00 6.60
CA LYS A 150 13.99 15.24 5.47
C LYS A 150 14.46 13.89 4.94
N SER A 151 14.38 13.71 3.62
CA SER A 151 14.88 12.50 2.95
C SER A 151 16.34 12.27 3.28
N ARG A 152 16.71 11.01 3.48
CA ARG A 152 18.12 10.57 3.57
C ARG A 152 18.83 10.68 2.23
N ASP A 153 18.09 10.49 1.15
CA ASP A 153 18.57 10.69 -0.21
C ASP A 153 18.47 12.18 -0.57
N ALA A 154 19.63 12.83 -0.68
CA ALA A 154 19.73 14.25 -1.01
C ALA A 154 19.22 14.59 -2.44
N SER A 155 19.06 13.59 -3.32
CA SER A 155 18.45 13.78 -4.64
C SER A 155 16.93 13.98 -4.57
N LEU A 156 16.29 13.56 -3.48
CA LEU A 156 14.86 13.71 -3.30
C LEU A 156 14.51 15.12 -2.85
N ARG A 157 13.63 15.75 -3.64
CA ARG A 157 13.04 17.06 -3.33
C ARG A 157 11.88 16.96 -2.34
N PHE A 158 11.35 15.76 -2.10
CA PHE A 158 10.25 15.53 -1.16
C PHE A 158 10.72 15.02 0.20
N LYS A 159 9.92 15.31 1.23
CA LYS A 159 10.07 14.75 2.56
C LYS A 159 9.49 13.35 2.57
N GLU A 160 10.11 12.48 3.36
CA GLU A 160 9.65 11.12 3.59
C GLU A 160 8.63 11.10 4.74
N LEU A 161 7.68 10.19 4.68
CA LEU A 161 6.61 10.07 5.67
C LEU A 161 6.90 8.93 6.65
N PHE A 162 6.73 9.17 7.95
CA PHE A 162 6.97 8.18 9.01
C PHE A 162 5.76 8.09 9.93
N LEU A 163 5.50 6.88 10.44
CA LEU A 163 4.51 6.67 11.52
C LEU A 163 5.24 6.70 12.86
N VAL A 164 4.99 7.73 13.67
CA VAL A 164 5.70 7.93 14.94
C VAL A 164 4.73 7.88 16.13
N PRO A 165 5.16 7.38 17.31
CA PRO A 165 4.35 7.44 18.52
C PRO A 165 4.00 8.88 18.91
N SER A 166 2.76 9.11 19.33
CA SER A 166 2.28 10.43 19.76
C SER A 166 2.94 10.89 21.06
N ALA A 167 3.20 9.96 21.99
CA ALA A 167 3.98 10.25 23.18
C ALA A 167 5.48 10.32 22.83
N ASN A 168 6.20 11.31 23.40
CA ASN A 168 7.65 11.47 23.28
C ASN A 168 8.42 10.33 24.02
N LYS A 169 8.14 9.07 23.69
CA LYS A 169 8.95 7.94 24.12
C LYS A 169 10.14 7.90 23.18
N GLY A 170 11.30 8.30 23.69
CA GLY A 170 12.53 8.41 22.93
C GLY A 170 12.80 7.17 22.09
N SER A 171 12.93 7.39 20.78
CA SER A 171 13.72 6.56 19.86
C SER A 171 13.40 5.05 19.83
N LEU A 172 12.16 4.67 19.53
CA LEU A 172 11.95 3.47 18.72
C LEU A 172 12.07 3.86 17.24
N SER A 173 12.67 2.98 16.43
CA SER A 173 12.77 3.16 14.98
C SER A 173 11.36 3.27 14.40
N ALA A 174 10.93 4.49 14.12
CA ALA A 174 9.66 4.75 13.48
C ALA A 174 9.68 4.18 12.05
N PRO A 175 8.72 3.32 11.67
CA PRO A 175 8.70 2.79 10.32
C PRO A 175 8.39 3.88 9.31
N GLN A 176 9.04 3.78 8.15
CA GLN A 176 8.77 4.61 6.99
C GLN A 176 7.47 4.17 6.34
N VAL A 177 6.55 5.10 6.14
CA VAL A 177 5.29 4.84 5.43
C VAL A 177 5.60 4.84 3.93
N VAL A 178 5.32 3.72 3.26
CA VAL A 178 5.55 3.56 1.81
C VAL A 178 4.44 4.24 1.03
N ASN A 179 3.19 3.92 1.38
CA ASN A 179 2.00 4.44 0.74
C ASN A 179 0.95 4.84 1.78
N LEU A 180 0.03 5.72 1.38
CA LEU A 180 -1.24 5.91 2.07
C LEU A 180 -2.37 5.69 1.07
N HIS A 181 -3.31 4.83 1.42
CA HIS A 181 -4.51 4.57 0.63
C HIS A 181 -5.63 5.51 1.11
N ILE A 182 -5.77 6.64 0.42
CA ILE A 182 -6.59 7.76 0.87
C ILE A 182 -7.99 7.69 0.27
N HIS A 183 -9.00 7.46 1.10
CA HIS A 183 -10.41 7.46 0.68
C HIS A 183 -11.08 8.85 0.69
N SER A 184 -10.33 9.91 0.98
CA SER A 184 -10.83 11.28 0.97
C SER A 184 -10.34 12.02 -0.29
N LYS A 185 -11.17 12.92 -0.84
CA LYS A 185 -10.75 13.77 -1.97
C LYS A 185 -9.77 14.88 -1.56
N ARG A 186 -9.24 14.83 -0.33
CA ARG A 186 -8.43 15.89 0.30
C ARG A 186 -6.95 15.55 0.28
N LEU A 187 -6.42 15.30 -0.91
CA LEU A 187 -5.03 14.86 -1.09
C LEU A 187 -4.03 15.91 -0.61
N GLU A 188 -4.41 17.20 -0.59
CA GLU A 188 -3.53 18.32 -0.23
C GLU A 188 -2.88 18.18 1.15
N LYS A 189 -3.55 17.53 2.10
CA LYS A 189 -3.03 17.31 3.46
C LYS A 189 -1.89 16.29 3.52
N TYR A 190 -1.82 15.41 2.53
CA TYR A 190 -0.95 14.25 2.51
C TYR A 190 0.12 14.35 1.42
N ILE A 191 0.22 15.50 0.74
CA ILE A 191 1.33 15.81 -0.16
C ILE A 191 2.52 16.32 0.67
N SER A 192 3.74 15.95 0.27
CA SER A 192 4.95 16.43 0.92
C SER A 192 5.00 17.97 0.92
N PRO A 193 5.27 18.63 2.07
CA PRO A 193 5.18 20.09 2.18
C PRO A 193 6.24 20.86 1.39
N SER A 194 7.23 20.17 0.79
CA SER A 194 8.19 20.79 -0.14
C SER A 194 7.64 20.94 -1.56
N VAL A 195 6.46 20.40 -1.86
CA VAL A 195 5.74 20.63 -3.11
C VAL A 195 4.91 21.91 -2.91
N THR A 196 5.54 23.07 -3.09
CA THR A 196 4.98 24.39 -2.72
C THR A 196 4.27 25.11 -3.86
N LYS A 197 4.40 24.65 -5.10
CA LYS A 197 3.66 25.14 -6.25
C LYS A 197 3.10 23.98 -7.02
N ILE A 198 1.79 24.00 -7.13
CA ILE A 198 0.99 23.07 -7.88
C ILE A 198 0.54 23.78 -9.17
N ASP A 199 1.49 24.44 -9.84
CA ASP A 199 1.26 24.93 -11.21
C ASP A 199 1.52 23.80 -12.24
N ASP A 200 2.04 22.64 -11.77
CA ASP A 200 2.33 21.43 -12.56
C ASP A 200 1.19 20.39 -12.58
N TRP A 201 -0.02 20.67 -12.04
CA TRP A 201 -1.12 19.70 -12.16
C TRP A 201 -1.49 19.42 -13.61
N GLU A 202 -1.42 20.43 -14.50
CA GLU A 202 -1.65 20.24 -15.93
C GLU A 202 -0.55 19.41 -16.60
N GLU A 203 0.66 19.38 -16.04
CA GLU A 203 1.78 18.58 -16.55
C GLU A 203 1.70 17.13 -16.02
N LEU A 204 1.28 16.94 -14.76
CA LEU A 204 1.02 15.64 -14.17
C LEU A 204 -0.25 14.97 -14.71
N ALA A 205 -1.28 15.74 -15.08
CA ALA A 205 -2.52 15.22 -15.68
C ALA A 205 -2.40 14.86 -17.18
N ARG A 206 -1.23 15.08 -17.79
CA ARG A 206 -0.92 14.68 -19.18
C ARG A 206 -0.30 13.28 -19.29
N TRP A 207 -0.04 12.61 -18.16
CA TRP A 207 0.36 11.20 -18.09
C TRP A 207 -0.85 10.32 -17.74
#